data_AF-A0A7U9RW96-F1
#
_entry.id   AF-A0A7U9RW96-F1
#
_cell.length_a   1.000
_cell.length_b   1.000
_cell.length_c   1.000
_cell.angle_alpha   90.00
_cell.angle_beta   90.00
_cell.angle_gamma   90.00
#
_symmetry.space_group_name_H-M   'P 1'
#
loop_
_entity.id
_entity.type
_entity.pdbx_description
1 polymer ?
#
loop_
_entity_poly.entity_id
_entity_poly.type
_entity_poly.pdbx_seq_one_letter_code
_entity_poly.pdbx_strand_id
1 'polypeptide(L)'
;MDHQGIIEEVDKRLSKYKRAFKVEKISLARKVDDIPKGIITIDGALFSDFDGNCYAVGVIVDGKIIVKGDSGRGARYNSLKNYVTLYKNNHPEDMCIAVILSEDGMINVIWD
;
A
#
# COMPACT_ATOMS: atom_id res chain seq x y z
N MET A 1 6.61 3.75 -4.32
CA MET A 1 7.83 4.18 -3.61
C MET A 1 9.04 3.72 -4.39
N ASP A 2 10.19 4.35 -4.15
CA ASP A 2 11.48 3.86 -4.64
C ASP A 2 11.94 2.63 -3.83
N HIS A 3 13.08 2.06 -4.21
CA HIS A 3 13.55 0.82 -3.59
C HIS A 3 14.00 1.04 -2.13
N GLN A 4 14.59 2.18 -1.81
CA GLN A 4 15.06 2.49 -0.46
C GLN A 4 13.90 2.65 0.51
N GLY A 5 12.87 3.43 0.15
CA GLY A 5 11.65 3.58 0.94
C GLY A 5 10.94 2.26 1.17
N ILE A 6 10.95 1.36 0.19
CA ILE A 6 10.40 0.01 0.35
C ILE A 6 11.16 -0.82 1.38
N ILE A 7 12.49 -0.84 1.33
CA ILE A 7 13.29 -1.59 2.31
C ILE A 7 12.98 -1.07 3.73
N GLU A 8 12.97 0.25 3.91
CA GLU A 8 12.68 0.84 5.21
C GLU A 8 11.28 0.50 5.70
N GLU A 9 10.29 0.63 4.81
CA GLU A 9 8.91 0.47 5.20
C GLU A 9 8.47 -0.99 5.34
N VAL A 10 8.84 -1.85 4.39
CA VAL A 10 8.49 -3.27 4.41
C VAL A 10 9.34 -4.02 5.44
N ASP A 11 10.67 -3.87 5.43
CA ASP A 11 11.54 -4.71 6.24
C ASP A 11 11.62 -4.21 7.68
N LYS A 12 11.83 -2.90 7.87
CA LYS A 12 12.10 -2.36 9.20
C LYS A 12 10.83 -2.04 9.99
N ARG A 13 9.70 -1.79 9.31
CA ARG A 13 8.43 -1.43 9.95
C ARG A 13 7.36 -2.52 9.80
N LEU A 14 6.78 -2.66 8.62
CA LEU A 14 5.56 -3.46 8.41
C LEU A 14 5.77 -4.94 8.75
N SER A 15 6.81 -5.57 8.21
CA SER A 15 7.08 -7.00 8.44
C SER A 15 7.55 -7.25 9.87
N LYS A 16 8.41 -6.38 10.40
CA LYS A 16 8.92 -6.47 11.79
C LYS A 16 7.78 -6.53 12.81
N TYR A 17 6.72 -5.75 12.59
CA TYR A 17 5.56 -5.69 13.48
C TYR A 17 4.40 -6.59 13.04
N LYS A 18 4.64 -7.55 12.11
CA LYS A 18 3.62 -8.49 11.62
C LYS A 18 2.40 -7.81 11.01
N ARG A 19 2.60 -6.64 10.39
CA ARG A 19 1.58 -5.86 9.66
C ARG A 19 1.62 -6.09 8.15
N ALA A 20 2.50 -6.95 7.68
CA ALA A 20 2.53 -7.40 6.29
C ALA A 20 3.22 -8.76 6.20
N PHE A 21 2.86 -9.54 5.18
CA PHE A 21 3.61 -10.72 4.77
C PHE A 21 4.60 -10.31 3.68
N LYS A 22 5.88 -10.28 4.03
CA LYS A 22 6.96 -10.08 3.05
C LYS A 22 6.98 -11.25 2.08
N VAL A 23 7.11 -10.95 0.79
CA VAL A 23 7.24 -11.94 -0.27
C VAL A 23 8.55 -11.74 -1.01
N GLU A 24 9.03 -12.80 -1.68
CA GLU A 24 10.01 -12.62 -2.74
C GLU A 24 9.41 -11.76 -3.84
N LYS A 25 10.24 -10.92 -4.49
CA LYS A 25 9.82 -9.94 -5.48
C LYS A 25 8.87 -10.53 -6.54
N ILE A 26 7.63 -10.05 -6.59
CA ILE A 26 6.62 -10.48 -7.58
C ILE A 26 6.41 -9.36 -8.60
N SER A 27 6.79 -9.57 -9.85
CA SER A 27 6.51 -8.60 -10.93
C SER A 27 5.03 -8.69 -11.33
N LEU A 28 4.24 -7.68 -10.95
CA LEU A 28 2.81 -7.60 -11.26
C LEU A 28 2.58 -7.22 -12.73
N ALA A 29 3.39 -6.28 -13.26
CA ALA A 29 3.25 -5.79 -14.62
C ALA A 29 3.47 -6.87 -15.70
N ARG A 30 4.30 -7.88 -15.42
CA ARG A 30 4.61 -8.97 -16.35
C ARG A 30 3.72 -10.20 -16.19
N LYS A 31 2.81 -10.19 -15.21
CA LYS A 31 1.97 -11.32 -14.86
C LYS A 31 0.49 -10.95 -14.85
N VAL A 32 0.04 -9.96 -15.62
CA VAL A 32 -1.37 -9.51 -15.58
C VAL A 32 -2.36 -10.67 -15.76
N ASP A 33 -2.05 -11.62 -16.64
CA ASP A 33 -2.90 -12.80 -16.89
C ASP A 33 -2.73 -13.92 -15.84
N ASP A 34 -1.64 -13.87 -15.07
CA ASP A 34 -1.17 -14.93 -14.16
C ASP A 34 -0.87 -14.39 -12.75
N ILE A 35 -1.47 -13.25 -12.36
CA ILE A 35 -1.37 -12.78 -10.98
C ILE A 35 -1.97 -13.91 -10.15
N PRO A 36 -1.18 -14.54 -9.25
CA PRO A 36 -1.68 -15.66 -8.49
C PRO A 36 -2.98 -15.22 -7.81
N LYS A 37 -4.10 -15.88 -8.12
CA LYS A 37 -5.43 -15.51 -7.58
C LYS A 37 -5.40 -15.37 -6.05
N GLY A 38 -4.51 -16.13 -5.40
CA GLY A 38 -4.24 -16.02 -3.97
C GLY A 38 -3.80 -14.63 -3.49
N ILE A 39 -3.05 -13.85 -4.30
CA ILE A 39 -2.57 -12.52 -3.90
C ILE A 39 -3.71 -11.52 -3.80
N ILE A 40 -4.63 -11.53 -4.79
CA ILE A 40 -5.77 -10.61 -4.83
C ILE A 40 -6.86 -10.98 -3.81
N THR A 41 -6.85 -12.20 -3.27
CA THR A 41 -7.79 -12.65 -2.24
C THR A 41 -7.30 -12.39 -0.81
N ILE A 42 -6.07 -11.90 -0.63
CA ILE A 42 -5.55 -11.57 0.71
C ILE A 42 -6.11 -10.22 1.15
N ASP A 43 -6.69 -10.20 2.35
CA ASP A 43 -7.16 -8.98 2.99
C ASP A 43 -6.01 -7.99 3.25
N GLY A 44 -6.28 -6.70 3.03
CA GLY A 44 -5.32 -5.63 3.22
C GLY A 44 -4.89 -5.00 1.89
N ALA A 45 -3.64 -4.55 1.83
CA ALA A 45 -3.06 -3.91 0.66
C ALA A 45 -1.84 -4.69 0.12
N LEU A 46 -1.47 -4.37 -1.12
CA LEU A 46 -0.20 -4.75 -1.72
C LEU A 46 0.78 -3.58 -1.60
N PHE A 47 2.05 -3.89 -1.35
CA PHE A 47 3.11 -2.89 -1.32
C PHE A 47 4.08 -3.11 -2.47
N SER A 48 4.28 -2.08 -3.31
CA SER A 48 5.09 -2.19 -4.53
C SER A 48 5.94 -0.96 -4.83
N ASP A 49 6.96 -1.15 -5.66
CA ASP A 49 7.68 -0.06 -6.32
C ASP A 49 6.91 0.49 -7.52
N PHE A 50 7.45 1.57 -8.10
CA PHE A 50 6.90 2.19 -9.31
C PHE A 50 7.13 1.36 -10.57
N ASP A 51 8.02 0.36 -10.53
CA ASP A 51 8.23 -0.60 -11.62
C ASP A 51 7.22 -1.77 -11.58
N GLY A 52 6.26 -1.74 -10.66
CA GLY A 52 5.22 -2.75 -10.52
C GLY A 52 5.70 -4.04 -9.88
N ASN A 53 6.77 -4.00 -9.10
CA ASN A 53 7.22 -5.15 -8.31
C ASN A 53 6.64 -5.08 -6.91
N CYS A 54 5.93 -6.14 -6.50
CA CYS A 54 5.37 -6.30 -5.18
C CYS A 54 6.38 -6.94 -4.23
N TYR A 55 6.49 -6.40 -3.02
CA TYR A 55 7.41 -6.83 -1.97
C TYR A 55 6.69 -7.32 -0.71
N ALA A 56 5.42 -6.94 -0.54
CA ALA A 56 4.61 -7.40 0.57
C ALA A 56 3.13 -7.47 0.20
N VAL A 57 2.43 -8.43 0.80
CA VAL A 57 0.99 -8.66 0.65
C VAL A 57 0.32 -8.65 2.01
N GLY A 58 -1.00 -8.44 2.03
CA GLY A 58 -1.78 -8.36 3.27
C GLY A 58 -1.32 -7.23 4.19
N VAL A 59 -0.94 -6.11 3.58
CA VAL A 59 -0.39 -4.97 4.29
C VAL A 59 -1.51 -4.25 5.03
N ILE A 60 -1.33 -4.10 6.33
CA ILE A 60 -2.20 -3.33 7.21
C ILE A 60 -1.52 -1.99 7.46
N VAL A 61 -2.06 -0.95 6.83
CA VAL A 61 -1.63 0.44 7.03
C VAL A 61 -2.44 1.10 8.14
N ASP A 62 -2.25 0.64 9.37
CA ASP A 62 -2.78 1.29 10.57
C ASP A 62 -1.73 2.18 11.23
N GLY A 63 -2.17 3.08 12.11
CA GLY A 63 -1.27 4.00 12.80
C GLY A 63 -1.92 5.28 13.29
N LYS A 64 -1.09 6.30 13.45
CA LYS A 64 -1.50 7.62 13.95
C LYS A 64 -2.48 8.28 12.99
N ILE A 65 -3.63 8.70 13.51
CA ILE A 65 -4.60 9.50 12.76
C ILE A 65 -4.07 10.93 12.68
N ILE A 66 -3.78 11.38 11.47
CA ILE A 66 -3.29 12.74 11.19
C ILE A 66 -4.17 13.47 10.17
N VAL A 67 -5.05 12.77 9.47
CA VAL A 67 -6.04 13.33 8.56
C VAL A 67 -7.44 13.05 9.08
N LYS A 68 -8.34 14.03 8.95
CA LYS A 68 -9.76 13.84 9.23
C LYS A 68 -10.36 12.82 8.25
N GLY A 69 -11.02 11.79 8.77
CA GLY A 69 -11.75 10.82 7.96
C GLY A 69 -12.95 11.43 7.25
N ASP A 70 -13.31 10.85 6.11
CA ASP A 70 -14.51 11.18 5.34
C ASP A 70 -15.55 10.07 5.53
N SER A 71 -16.68 10.41 6.15
CA SER A 71 -17.78 9.47 6.42
C SER A 71 -18.54 9.07 5.15
N GLY A 72 -18.40 9.80 4.04
CA GLY A 72 -18.90 9.39 2.74
C GLY A 72 -18.03 8.35 2.04
N ARG A 73 -16.93 7.91 2.68
CA ARG A 73 -15.93 7.01 2.11
C ARG A 73 -15.67 5.80 3.00
N GLY A 74 -15.29 4.69 2.38
CA GLY A 74 -15.02 3.43 3.10
C GLY A 74 -13.70 3.43 3.88
N ALA A 75 -13.53 2.40 4.71
CA ALA A 75 -12.33 2.22 5.55
C ALA A 75 -11.03 2.16 4.72
N ARG A 76 -11.02 1.42 3.60
CA ARG A 76 -9.85 1.32 2.70
C ARG A 76 -9.34 2.68 2.24
N TYR A 77 -10.26 3.56 1.82
CA TYR A 77 -9.92 4.92 1.40
C TYR A 77 -9.36 5.75 2.56
N ASN A 78 -10.05 5.76 3.70
CA ASN A 78 -9.65 6.55 4.85
C ASN A 78 -8.28 6.11 5.42
N SER A 79 -8.03 4.80 5.51
CA SER A 79 -6.76 4.25 5.97
C SER A 79 -5.61 4.59 5.03
N LEU A 80 -5.79 4.39 3.71
CA LEU A 80 -4.74 4.67 2.73
C LEU A 80 -4.46 6.16 2.60
N LYS A 81 -5.49 7.02 2.65
CA LYS A 81 -5.30 8.48 2.68
C LYS A 81 -4.45 8.89 3.88
N ASN A 82 -4.83 8.46 5.08
CA ASN A 82 -4.07 8.78 6.30
C ASN A 82 -2.63 8.25 6.23
N TYR A 83 -2.44 7.05 5.69
CA TYR A 83 -1.13 6.45 5.53
C TYR A 83 -0.23 7.22 4.56
N VAL A 84 -0.71 7.57 3.37
CA VAL A 84 0.07 8.32 2.37
C VAL A 84 0.48 9.68 2.93
N THR A 85 -0.45 10.42 3.54
CA THR A 85 -0.14 11.72 4.16
C THR A 85 0.87 11.56 5.32
N LEU A 86 0.75 10.50 6.12
CA LEU A 86 1.68 10.26 7.24
C LEU A 86 3.08 9.93 6.72
N TYR A 87 3.16 9.11 5.68
CA TYR A 87 4.42 8.79 5.01
C TYR A 87 5.07 10.07 4.46
N LYS A 88 4.32 10.89 3.72
CA LYS A 88 4.83 12.15 3.16
C LYS A 88 5.36 13.12 4.22
N ASN A 89 4.65 13.25 5.34
CA ASN A 89 5.09 14.09 6.46
C ASN A 89 6.41 13.62 7.08
N ASN A 90 6.66 12.32 7.11
CA ASN A 90 7.89 11.75 7.65
C ASN A 90 9.03 11.71 6.61
N HIS A 91 8.68 11.67 5.33
CA HIS A 91 9.59 11.55 4.19
C HIS A 91 9.25 12.59 3.10
N PRO A 92 9.56 13.89 3.32
CA PRO A 92 9.12 14.97 2.43
C PRO A 92 9.64 14.89 1.00
N GLU A 93 10.80 14.26 0.80
CA GLU A 93 11.43 14.09 -0.52
C GLU A 93 10.95 12.83 -1.25
N ASP A 94 10.33 11.90 -0.54
CA ASP A 94 9.87 10.63 -1.09
C ASP A 94 8.48 10.78 -1.73
N MET A 95 8.17 9.82 -2.60
CA MET A 95 6.85 9.68 -3.21
C MET A 95 6.19 8.36 -2.78
N CYS A 96 4.98 8.48 -2.24
CA CYS A 96 4.10 7.37 -1.92
C CYS A 96 2.78 7.54 -2.68
N ILE A 97 2.33 6.48 -3.36
CA ILE A 97 1.06 6.48 -4.08
C ILE A 97 0.21 5.33 -3.54
N ALA A 98 -1.07 5.62 -3.26
CA ALA A 98 -2.07 4.59 -3.02
C ALA A 98 -3.07 4.54 -4.18
N VAL A 99 -3.29 3.34 -4.73
CA VAL A 99 -4.38 3.06 -5.66
C VAL A 99 -5.43 2.24 -4.92
N ILE A 100 -6.66 2.73 -4.92
CA ILE A 100 -7.78 2.16 -4.17
C ILE A 100 -8.86 1.76 -5.16
N LEU A 101 -9.15 0.46 -5.20
CA LEU A 101 -10.32 -0.06 -5.90
C LEU A 101 -11.44 -0.32 -4.88
N SER A 102 -12.59 0.31 -5.11
CA SER A 102 -13.81 0.10 -4.36
C SER A 102 -14.61 -1.08 -4.93
N GLU A 103 -15.50 -1.65 -4.12
CA GLU A 103 -16.38 -2.76 -4.52
C GLU A 103 -17.34 -2.38 -5.65
N ASP A 104 -17.72 -1.11 -5.73
CA ASP A 104 -18.53 -0.53 -6.80
C ASP A 104 -17.74 -0.24 -8.09
N GLY A 105 -16.45 -0.60 -8.13
CA GLY A 105 -15.56 -0.37 -9.27
C GLY A 105 -14.94 1.02 -9.32
N MET A 106 -15.21 1.90 -8.35
CA MET A 106 -14.55 3.20 -8.30
C MET A 106 -13.05 3.05 -8.04
N ILE A 107 -12.23 3.76 -8.82
CA ILE A 107 -10.78 3.83 -8.64
C ILE A 107 -10.41 5.21 -8.09
N ASN A 108 -9.65 5.24 -7.00
CA ASN A 108 -9.06 6.46 -6.47
C ASN A 108 -7.54 6.33 -6.41
N VAL A 109 -6.85 7.42 -6.75
CA VAL A 109 -5.40 7.52 -6.66
C VAL A 109 -5.08 8.66 -5.70
N ILE A 110 -4.19 8.41 -4.73
CA ILE A 110 -3.77 9.38 -3.70
C ILE A 110 -2.24 9.44 -3.72
N TRP A 111 -1.67 10.65 -3.75
CA TRP A 111 -0.21 10.89 -3.83
C TRP A 111 0.25 12.11 -3.01
N ASP A 112 -0.54 12.48 -1.99
CA ASP A 112 -0.33 13.63 -1.08
C ASP A 112 1.14 13.87 -0.70
#